data_AF-A0A968TTF0-F1
#
_entry.id   AF-A0A968TTF0-F1
#
_cell.length_a   1.000
_cell.length_b   1.000
_cell.length_c   1.000
_cell.angle_alpha   90.00
_cell.angle_beta   90.00
_cell.angle_gamma   90.00
#
_symmetry.space_group_name_H-M   'P 1'
#
loop_
_entity.id
_entity.type
_entity.pdbx_description
1 polymer ?
#
loop_
_entity_poly.entity_id
_entity_poly.type
_entity_poly.pdbx_seq_one_letter_code
_entity_poly.pdbx_strand_id
1 'polypeptide(L)'
;MDFLEVPGGIYRIGTTAEGVQVCVQEWKSRLINSSYDENSFRKWIEKEFPAHETVVATFDLQQTLVCNGQVKNFLEESGVRAPESITTGLPDDHPVWGVSLGWATSFATWVSRKDPQYLYRLPTETEWEVAARGSDFREYPYGNKFDPRAANTRESGHQSTTPICAHANYPGPFGHYDLAGNVEEWVSTKYVIYPAPPD
;
A
#
# COMPACT_ATOMS: atom_id res chain seq x y z
N MET A 1 1.26 -3.77 17.77
CA MET A 1 1.30 -3.20 16.41
C MET A 1 2.13 -1.96 16.56
N ASP A 2 3.21 -1.83 15.80
CA ASP A 2 4.08 -0.66 15.87
C ASP A 2 3.61 0.34 14.82
N PHE A 3 3.44 1.58 15.25
CA PHE A 3 2.99 2.69 14.41
C PHE A 3 4.11 3.71 14.33
N LEU A 4 4.32 4.26 13.13
CA LEU A 4 5.30 5.31 12.88
C LEU A 4 4.57 6.57 12.40
N GLU A 5 4.99 7.71 12.94
CA GLU A 5 4.48 9.02 12.55
C GLU A 5 4.92 9.36 11.13
N VAL A 6 3.96 9.79 10.32
CA VAL A 6 4.18 10.48 9.05
C VAL A 6 3.93 11.98 9.30
N PRO A 7 4.97 12.84 9.21
CA PRO A 7 4.82 14.25 9.53
C PRO A 7 3.82 14.95 8.62
N GLY A 8 2.97 15.81 9.18
CA GLY A 8 2.10 16.68 8.41
C GLY A 8 2.88 17.70 7.59
N GLY A 9 2.35 18.10 6.44
CA GLY A 9 3.03 19.01 5.54
C GLY A 9 2.33 19.16 4.20
N ILE A 10 3.01 19.86 3.29
CA ILE A 10 2.63 19.93 1.87
C ILE A 10 3.41 18.83 1.15
N TYR A 11 2.68 17.95 0.48
CA TYR A 11 3.24 16.85 -0.29
C TYR A 11 2.79 16.93 -1.74
N ARG A 12 3.65 16.47 -2.64
CA ARG A 12 3.30 16.28 -4.05
C ARG A 12 2.86 14.84 -4.25
N ILE A 13 1.63 14.64 -4.70
CA ILE A 13 1.04 13.33 -4.99
C ILE A 13 0.71 13.20 -6.47
N GLY A 14 0.50 11.96 -6.94
CA GLY A 14 0.28 11.64 -8.34
C GLY A 14 1.54 11.66 -9.18
N THR A 15 1.35 11.51 -10.49
CA THR A 15 2.42 11.25 -11.46
C THR A 15 2.52 12.41 -12.46
N THR A 16 3.75 12.81 -12.78
CA THR A 16 4.01 13.87 -13.77
C THR A 16 3.88 13.35 -15.20
N ALA A 17 3.74 14.24 -16.18
CA ALA A 17 3.75 13.83 -17.59
C ALA A 17 5.06 13.11 -17.98
N GLU A 18 6.19 13.56 -17.43
CA GLU A 18 7.49 12.90 -17.60
C GLU A 18 7.52 11.53 -16.89
N GLY A 19 7.00 11.45 -15.66
CA GLY A 19 6.87 10.19 -14.91
C GLY A 19 6.05 9.14 -15.66
N VAL A 20 4.92 9.54 -16.25
CA VAL A 20 4.12 8.67 -17.14
C VAL A 20 4.98 8.16 -18.31
N GLN A 21 5.78 9.02 -18.94
CA GLN A 21 6.64 8.59 -20.04
C GLN A 21 7.73 7.62 -19.57
N VAL A 22 8.40 7.91 -18.46
CA VAL A 22 9.45 7.08 -17.87
C VAL A 22 8.89 5.69 -17.52
N CYS A 23 7.77 5.64 -16.79
CA CYS A 23 7.12 4.39 -16.42
C CYS A 23 6.74 3.55 -17.65
N VAL A 24 6.15 4.17 -18.68
CA VAL A 24 5.83 3.45 -19.93
C VAL A 24 7.09 2.90 -20.61
N GLN A 25 8.18 3.68 -20.71
CA GLN A 25 9.40 3.19 -21.35
C GLN A 25 10.06 2.06 -20.55
N GLU A 26 10.07 2.15 -19.22
CA GLU A 26 10.68 1.14 -18.35
C GLU A 26 9.90 -0.19 -18.40
N TRP A 27 8.57 -0.13 -18.38
CA TRP A 27 7.74 -1.30 -18.12
C TRP A 27 7.04 -1.90 -19.36
N LYS A 28 6.96 -1.20 -20.50
CA LYS A 28 6.27 -1.72 -21.70
C LYS A 28 6.74 -3.09 -22.20
N SER A 29 8.01 -3.42 -21.98
CA SER A 29 8.59 -4.71 -22.38
C SER A 29 8.35 -5.84 -21.39
N ARG A 30 7.80 -5.52 -20.21
CA ARG A 30 7.56 -6.44 -19.08
C ARG A 30 6.07 -6.77 -18.89
N LEU A 31 5.20 -6.21 -19.73
CA LEU A 31 3.75 -6.45 -19.68
C LEU A 31 3.46 -7.95 -19.83
N ILE A 32 2.65 -8.48 -18.92
CA ILE A 32 2.37 -9.92 -18.81
C ILE A 32 1.29 -10.33 -19.82
N ASN A 33 0.29 -9.48 -20.00
CA ASN A 33 -0.80 -9.75 -20.91
C ASN A 33 -0.46 -9.23 -22.30
N SER A 34 -0.28 -10.13 -23.28
CA SER A 34 0.05 -9.78 -24.66
C SER A 34 -1.05 -9.00 -25.39
N SER A 35 -2.29 -9.01 -24.90
CA SER A 35 -3.36 -8.15 -25.43
C SER A 35 -3.39 -6.76 -24.81
N TYR A 36 -2.58 -6.53 -23.77
CA TYR A 36 -2.44 -5.25 -23.09
C TYR A 36 -1.22 -4.52 -23.66
N ASP A 37 -1.47 -3.65 -24.63
CA ASP A 37 -0.43 -2.96 -25.40
C ASP A 37 0.10 -1.68 -24.70
N GLU A 38 1.14 -1.07 -25.28
CA GLU A 38 1.75 0.15 -24.74
C GLU A 38 0.71 1.28 -24.55
N ASN A 39 -0.26 1.40 -25.45
CA ASN A 39 -1.31 2.42 -25.36
C ASN A 39 -2.27 2.16 -24.19
N SER A 40 -2.65 0.91 -23.96
CA SER A 40 -3.51 0.52 -22.85
C SER A 40 -2.79 0.72 -21.52
N PHE A 41 -1.50 0.35 -21.45
CA PHE A 41 -0.66 0.59 -20.28
C PHE A 41 -0.48 2.09 -20.00
N ARG A 42 -0.23 2.88 -21.03
CA ARG A 42 -0.16 4.35 -20.92
C ARG A 42 -1.44 4.94 -20.34
N LYS A 43 -2.62 4.57 -20.88
CA LYS A 43 -3.90 5.05 -20.37
C LYS A 43 -4.13 4.69 -18.91
N TRP A 44 -3.60 3.55 -18.48
CA TRP A 44 -3.73 3.10 -17.09
C TRP A 44 -2.86 3.92 -16.14
N ILE A 45 -1.62 4.27 -16.50
CA ILE A 45 -0.77 5.14 -15.66
C ILE A 45 -1.21 6.60 -15.73
N GLU A 46 -1.78 7.05 -16.85
CA GLU A 46 -2.31 8.41 -17.02
C GLU A 46 -3.43 8.76 -16.03
N LYS A 47 -4.07 7.77 -15.39
CA LYS A 47 -5.07 8.03 -14.35
C LYS A 47 -4.49 8.75 -13.11
N GLU A 48 -3.18 8.64 -12.91
CA GLU A 48 -2.42 9.24 -11.82
C GLU A 48 -1.90 10.64 -12.18
N PHE A 49 -2.15 11.12 -13.39
CA PHE A 49 -1.78 12.47 -13.83
C PHE A 49 -2.98 13.44 -13.69
N PRO A 50 -2.78 14.71 -13.30
CA PRO A 50 -1.51 15.35 -12.99
C PRO A 50 -1.08 15.23 -11.53
N ALA A 51 0.24 15.18 -11.33
CA ALA A 51 0.82 15.43 -10.03
C ALA A 51 0.45 16.84 -9.52
N HIS A 52 0.09 16.93 -8.25
CA HIS A 52 -0.35 18.18 -7.61
C HIS A 52 0.05 18.21 -6.14
N GLU A 53 0.05 19.40 -5.54
CA GLU A 53 0.32 19.58 -4.11
C GLU A 53 -0.96 19.39 -3.30
N THR A 54 -0.84 18.74 -2.15
CA THR A 54 -1.89 18.59 -1.16
C THR A 54 -1.34 18.82 0.25
N VAL A 55 -2.22 19.20 1.17
CA VAL A 55 -1.88 19.34 2.59
C VAL A 55 -2.32 18.08 3.32
N VAL A 56 -1.41 17.46 4.04
CA VAL A 56 -1.68 16.28 4.86
C VAL A 56 -1.39 16.62 6.31
N ALA A 57 -2.32 16.27 7.21
CA ALA A 57 -2.09 16.39 8.64
C ALA A 57 -1.09 15.32 9.12
N THR A 58 -0.47 15.49 10.28
CA THR A 58 0.30 14.41 10.89
C THR A 58 -0.61 13.23 11.19
N PHE A 59 -0.18 12.02 10.86
CA PHE A 59 -0.88 10.78 11.18
C PHE A 59 0.11 9.67 11.48
N ASP A 60 -0.36 8.65 12.18
CA ASP A 60 0.39 7.42 12.42
C ASP A 60 -0.08 6.33 11.46
N LEU A 61 0.87 5.62 10.85
CA LEU A 61 0.60 4.46 10.02
C LEU A 61 1.36 3.25 10.57
N GLN A 62 0.71 2.08 10.58
CA GLN A 62 1.33 0.85 11.04
C GLN A 62 2.58 0.56 10.20
N GLN A 63 3.71 0.27 10.86
CA GLN A 63 5.00 0.09 10.20
C GLN A 63 4.99 -1.01 9.13
N THR A 64 4.14 -2.01 9.30
CA THR A 64 3.99 -3.16 8.42
C THR A 64 2.53 -3.34 8.00
N LEU A 65 2.32 -4.14 6.96
CA LEU A 65 1.04 -4.78 6.70
C LEU A 65 0.50 -5.49 7.95
N VAL A 66 -0.83 -5.58 8.05
CA VAL A 66 -1.48 -6.40 9.09
C VAL A 66 -1.21 -7.87 8.79
N CYS A 67 -0.68 -8.62 9.75
CA CYS A 67 -0.34 -10.04 9.56
C CYS A 67 -1.39 -11.01 10.13
N ASN A 68 -1.36 -12.25 9.68
CA ASN A 68 -2.30 -13.31 10.08
C ASN A 68 -2.38 -13.49 11.61
N GLY A 69 -1.26 -13.35 12.31
CA GLY A 69 -1.21 -13.42 13.77
C GLY A 69 -1.96 -12.27 14.45
N GLN A 70 -1.96 -11.07 13.87
CA GLN A 70 -2.59 -9.89 14.47
C GLN A 70 -4.13 -9.94 14.46
N VAL A 71 -4.72 -10.72 13.56
CA VAL A 71 -6.18 -10.77 13.39
C VAL A 71 -6.85 -11.93 14.15
N LYS A 72 -6.08 -12.81 14.81
CA LYS A 72 -6.62 -14.02 15.47
C LYS A 72 -7.68 -13.71 16.52
N ASN A 73 -7.37 -12.81 17.48
CA ASN A 73 -8.31 -12.43 18.52
C ASN A 73 -9.56 -11.75 17.92
N PHE A 74 -9.40 -10.96 16.86
CA PHE A 74 -10.53 -10.37 16.15
C PHE A 74 -11.44 -11.45 15.56
N LEU A 75 -10.88 -12.48 14.92
CA LEU A 75 -11.66 -13.59 14.36
C LEU A 75 -12.41 -14.37 15.43
N GLU A 76 -11.75 -14.70 16.54
CA GLU A 76 -12.34 -15.42 17.67
C GLU A 76 -13.50 -14.65 18.31
N GLU A 77 -13.35 -13.34 18.52
CA GLU A 77 -14.35 -12.53 19.22
C GLU A 77 -15.51 -12.07 18.33
N SER A 78 -15.26 -11.84 17.05
CA SER A 78 -16.28 -11.30 16.13
C SER A 78 -17.07 -12.38 15.39
N GLY A 79 -16.51 -13.60 15.27
CA GLY A 79 -17.10 -14.69 14.49
C GLY A 79 -17.18 -14.41 12.98
N VAL A 80 -16.48 -13.40 12.47
CA VAL A 80 -16.42 -13.13 11.03
C VAL A 80 -15.66 -14.24 10.29
N ARG A 81 -15.92 -14.36 8.98
CA ARG A 81 -15.20 -15.33 8.13
C ARG A 81 -13.70 -15.06 8.16
N ALA A 82 -12.92 -16.13 8.30
CA ALA A 82 -11.47 -16.08 8.21
C ALA A 82 -11.00 -15.66 6.80
N PRO A 83 -9.98 -14.78 6.69
CA PRO A 83 -9.32 -14.41 5.44
C PRO A 83 -8.76 -15.60 4.66
N GLU A 84 -8.62 -15.44 3.34
CA GLU A 84 -8.11 -16.51 2.46
C GLU A 84 -6.68 -16.93 2.84
N SER A 85 -5.80 -15.96 3.13
CA SER A 85 -4.47 -16.15 3.70
C SER A 85 -4.43 -17.16 4.85
N ILE A 86 -5.35 -17.07 5.81
CA ILE A 86 -5.43 -17.98 6.95
C ILE A 86 -6.02 -19.33 6.52
N THR A 87 -7.08 -19.34 5.71
CA THR A 87 -7.72 -20.60 5.28
C THR A 87 -6.84 -21.45 4.36
N THR A 88 -5.88 -20.82 3.68
CA THR A 88 -4.85 -21.48 2.86
C THR A 88 -3.61 -21.90 3.67
N GLY A 89 -3.59 -21.61 4.97
CA GLY A 89 -2.56 -22.07 5.90
C GLY A 89 -1.28 -21.24 5.90
N LEU A 90 -1.34 -19.96 5.49
CA LEU A 90 -0.15 -19.10 5.57
C LEU A 90 0.24 -18.81 7.04
N PRO A 91 1.55 -18.68 7.33
CA PRO A 91 2.04 -18.41 8.68
C PRO A 91 1.56 -17.07 9.27
N ASP A 92 1.71 -16.94 10.60
CA ASP A 92 1.26 -15.77 11.37
C ASP A 92 1.94 -14.45 10.97
N ASP A 93 3.18 -14.52 10.50
CA ASP A 93 3.99 -13.38 10.07
C ASP A 93 3.78 -13.01 8.60
N HIS A 94 2.94 -13.72 7.86
CA HIS A 94 2.53 -13.31 6.52
C HIS A 94 1.39 -12.28 6.58
N PRO A 95 1.31 -11.35 5.62
CA PRO A 95 0.23 -10.38 5.56
C PRO A 95 -1.13 -11.06 5.34
N VAL A 96 -2.16 -10.49 5.95
CA VAL A 96 -3.54 -10.89 5.71
C VAL A 96 -3.97 -10.43 4.33
N TRP A 97 -4.48 -11.35 3.53
CA TRP A 97 -5.14 -11.06 2.24
C TRP A 97 -6.39 -11.92 2.05
N GLY A 98 -7.18 -11.56 1.02
CA GLY A 98 -8.48 -12.17 0.74
C GLY A 98 -9.59 -11.61 1.61
N VAL A 99 -9.52 -10.30 1.89
CA VAL A 99 -10.48 -9.56 2.73
C VAL A 99 -11.13 -8.44 1.92
N SER A 100 -12.38 -8.12 2.25
CA SER A 100 -13.08 -6.97 1.68
C SER A 100 -12.76 -5.68 2.45
N LEU A 101 -13.03 -4.52 1.84
CA LEU A 101 -12.97 -3.23 2.52
C LEU A 101 -13.78 -3.21 3.83
N GLY A 102 -14.98 -3.81 3.83
CA GLY A 102 -15.82 -3.91 5.03
C GLY A 102 -15.22 -4.78 6.13
N TRP A 103 -14.49 -5.83 5.76
CA TRP A 103 -13.74 -6.66 6.72
C TRP A 103 -12.58 -5.85 7.32
N ALA A 104 -11.78 -5.19 6.49
CA ALA A 104 -10.64 -4.37 6.94
C ALA A 104 -11.09 -3.22 7.86
N THR A 105 -12.19 -2.56 7.51
CA THR A 105 -12.81 -1.51 8.34
C THR A 105 -13.32 -2.05 9.68
N SER A 106 -13.89 -3.25 9.67
CA SER A 106 -14.37 -3.92 10.89
C SER A 106 -13.23 -4.30 11.83
N PHE A 107 -12.08 -4.74 11.28
CA PHE A 107 -10.87 -4.99 12.05
C PHE A 107 -10.35 -3.70 12.70
N ALA A 108 -10.18 -2.61 11.93
CA ALA A 108 -9.74 -1.32 12.49
C ALA A 108 -10.70 -0.79 13.58
N THR A 109 -12.01 -0.96 13.39
CA THR A 109 -13.02 -0.62 14.39
C THR A 109 -12.88 -1.48 15.65
N TRP A 110 -12.61 -2.78 15.51
CA TRP A 110 -12.38 -3.67 16.64
C TRP A 110 -11.12 -3.28 17.41
N VAL A 111 -10.02 -2.95 16.72
CA VAL A 111 -8.78 -2.47 17.35
C VAL A 111 -9.04 -1.19 18.14
N SER A 112 -9.77 -0.22 17.58
CA SER A 112 -10.17 1.02 18.29
C SER A 112 -10.97 0.76 19.56
N ARG A 113 -11.74 -0.32 19.63
CA ARG A 113 -12.47 -0.70 20.85
C ARG A 113 -11.57 -1.36 21.89
N LYS A 114 -10.50 -2.03 21.45
CA LYS A 114 -9.52 -2.69 22.33
C LYS A 114 -8.50 -1.72 22.90
N ASP A 115 -8.19 -0.68 22.14
CA ASP A 115 -7.30 0.40 22.55
C ASP A 115 -8.01 1.75 22.42
N PRO A 116 -8.80 2.13 23.45
CA PRO A 116 -9.62 3.34 23.41
C PRO A 116 -8.81 4.65 23.48
N GLN A 117 -7.48 4.56 23.63
CA GLN A 117 -6.61 5.73 23.59
C GLN A 117 -6.50 6.32 22.18
N TYR A 118 -6.66 5.48 21.15
CA TYR A 118 -6.45 5.87 19.76
C TYR A 118 -7.65 5.45 18.89
N LEU A 119 -7.86 6.21 17.82
CA LEU A 119 -8.81 5.85 16.77
C LEU A 119 -8.04 5.19 15.62
N TYR A 120 -8.23 3.90 15.44
CA TYR A 120 -7.66 3.13 14.34
C TYR A 120 -8.62 3.12 13.15
N ARG A 121 -8.09 3.40 11.97
CA ARG A 121 -8.82 3.43 10.69
C ARG A 121 -7.91 3.01 9.55
N LEU A 122 -8.49 2.79 8.37
CA LEU A 122 -7.70 2.69 7.15
C LEU A 122 -7.15 4.07 6.78
N PRO A 123 -5.94 4.15 6.19
CA PRO A 123 -5.43 5.41 5.65
C PRO A 123 -6.31 5.88 4.48
N THR A 124 -6.27 7.17 4.15
CA THR A 124 -6.73 7.65 2.84
C THR A 124 -5.73 7.24 1.76
N GLU A 125 -6.11 7.29 0.48
CA GLU A 125 -5.16 7.11 -0.63
C GLU A 125 -4.03 8.13 -0.56
N THR A 126 -4.36 9.39 -0.27
CA THR A 126 -3.35 10.45 -0.07
C THR A 126 -2.38 10.14 1.07
N GLU A 127 -2.88 9.69 2.23
CA GLU A 127 -2.02 9.32 3.36
C GLU A 127 -1.12 8.14 3.01
N TRP A 128 -1.67 7.12 2.34
CA TRP A 128 -0.91 5.95 1.91
C TRP A 128 0.19 6.33 0.91
N GLU A 129 -0.13 7.15 -0.11
CA GLU A 129 0.85 7.61 -1.07
C GLU A 129 1.93 8.49 -0.41
N VAL A 130 1.57 9.37 0.53
CA VAL A 130 2.56 10.16 1.25
C VAL A 130 3.50 9.27 2.06
N ALA A 131 2.98 8.27 2.77
CA ALA A 131 3.80 7.32 3.52
C ALA A 131 4.77 6.55 2.60
N ALA A 132 4.31 6.18 1.41
CA ALA A 132 5.11 5.48 0.40
C ALA A 132 6.15 6.38 -0.25
N ARG A 133 5.75 7.58 -0.68
CA ARG A 133 6.53 8.45 -1.57
C ARG A 133 7.47 9.40 -0.83
N GLY A 134 7.05 9.89 0.34
CA GLY A 134 7.78 10.89 1.11
C GLY A 134 7.77 12.28 0.48
N SER A 135 8.59 13.18 1.03
CA SER A 135 8.67 14.59 0.61
C SER A 135 9.61 14.85 -0.58
N ASP A 136 10.43 13.86 -0.96
CA ASP A 136 11.40 13.92 -2.05
C ASP A 136 10.88 13.32 -3.37
N PHE A 137 9.56 13.04 -3.46
CA PHE A 137 8.84 12.64 -4.67
C PHE A 137 9.43 11.41 -5.37
N ARG A 138 9.68 10.35 -4.59
CA ARG A 138 10.32 9.11 -5.07
C ARG A 138 9.46 8.32 -6.04
N GLU A 139 10.07 7.57 -6.94
CA GLU A 139 9.35 6.61 -7.80
C GLU A 139 8.88 5.38 -7.02
N TYR A 140 9.75 4.83 -6.17
CA TYR A 140 9.47 3.70 -5.29
C TYR A 140 9.73 4.11 -3.82
N PRO A 141 9.13 3.45 -2.83
CA PRO A 141 9.34 3.83 -1.43
C PRO A 141 10.81 3.83 -1.00
N TYR A 142 11.57 2.88 -1.55
CA TYR A 142 13.00 2.69 -1.31
C TYR A 142 13.91 3.48 -2.27
N GLY A 143 13.38 4.33 -3.16
CA GLY A 143 14.17 5.22 -4.02
C GLY A 143 13.69 5.32 -5.47
N ASN A 144 14.57 5.81 -6.35
CA ASN A 144 14.22 6.15 -7.75
C ASN A 144 14.64 5.11 -8.80
N LYS A 145 15.03 3.91 -8.36
CA LYS A 145 15.42 2.83 -9.26
C LYS A 145 14.79 1.54 -8.77
N PHE A 146 14.14 0.83 -9.68
CA PHE A 146 13.56 -0.46 -9.37
C PHE A 146 14.66 -1.45 -8.92
N ASP A 147 14.43 -2.17 -7.83
CA ASP A 147 15.27 -3.27 -7.36
C ASP A 147 14.36 -4.47 -7.05
N PRO A 148 14.47 -5.61 -7.76
CA PRO A 148 13.63 -6.79 -7.53
C PRO A 148 13.84 -7.43 -6.15
N ARG A 149 14.85 -7.01 -5.39
CA ARG A 149 15.11 -7.46 -4.02
C ARG A 149 14.42 -6.59 -2.97
N ALA A 150 13.93 -5.42 -3.34
CA ALA A 150 13.39 -4.42 -2.44
C ALA A 150 11.88 -4.56 -2.19
N ALA A 151 11.20 -5.38 -2.99
CA ALA A 151 9.76 -5.59 -2.92
C ALA A 151 9.41 -7.00 -3.42
N ASN A 152 8.39 -7.59 -2.83
CA ASN A 152 7.80 -8.82 -3.34
C ASN A 152 6.87 -8.51 -4.52
N THR A 153 7.47 -8.31 -5.70
CA THR A 153 6.75 -8.20 -6.99
C THR A 153 6.95 -9.47 -7.81
N ARG A 154 6.37 -9.53 -9.01
CA ARG A 154 6.60 -10.65 -9.93
C ARG A 154 8.07 -10.91 -10.21
N GLU A 155 8.86 -9.84 -10.34
CA GLU A 155 10.29 -9.89 -10.66
C GLU A 155 11.13 -10.53 -9.55
N SER A 156 10.60 -10.59 -8.31
CA SER A 156 11.25 -11.27 -7.17
C SER A 156 11.13 -12.79 -7.24
N GLY A 157 10.11 -13.31 -7.93
CA GLY A 157 9.90 -14.75 -8.15
C GLY A 157 9.31 -15.55 -6.99
N HIS A 158 8.83 -14.91 -5.91
CA HIS A 158 8.31 -15.62 -4.72
C HIS A 158 6.97 -16.36 -4.94
N GLN A 159 6.16 -15.98 -5.94
CA GLN A 159 4.87 -16.61 -6.33
C GLN A 159 3.80 -16.67 -5.22
N SER A 160 4.07 -16.11 -4.04
CA SER A 160 3.18 -15.98 -2.90
C SER A 160 3.60 -14.75 -2.09
N THR A 161 2.92 -14.48 -0.98
CA THR A 161 3.35 -13.42 -0.05
C THR A 161 4.65 -13.81 0.65
N THR A 162 5.41 -12.81 1.05
CA THR A 162 6.57 -12.97 1.94
C THR A 162 6.16 -12.56 3.35
N PRO A 163 6.86 -13.04 4.40
CA PRO A 163 6.68 -12.51 5.75
C PRO A 163 6.83 -10.99 5.77
N ILE A 164 6.09 -10.32 6.66
CA ILE A 164 6.31 -8.90 6.93
C ILE A 164 7.78 -8.66 7.27
N CYS A 165 8.33 -7.52 6.82
CA CYS A 165 9.74 -7.17 7.01
C CYS A 165 10.76 -8.08 6.29
N ALA A 166 10.35 -8.96 5.38
CA ALA A 166 11.30 -9.73 4.55
C ALA A 166 12.26 -8.83 3.73
N HIS A 167 11.80 -7.60 3.42
CA HIS A 167 12.57 -6.58 2.71
C HIS A 167 13.05 -5.44 3.64
N ALA A 168 13.32 -5.71 4.93
CA ALA A 168 13.65 -4.68 5.93
C ALA A 168 14.85 -3.77 5.61
N ASN A 169 15.73 -4.17 4.67
CA ASN A 169 16.84 -3.33 4.19
C ASN A 169 16.39 -2.21 3.23
N TYR A 170 15.11 -2.19 2.85
CA TYR A 170 14.52 -1.27 1.89
C TYR A 170 13.28 -0.57 2.47
N PRO A 171 13.41 0.14 3.61
CA PRO A 171 12.29 0.88 4.17
C PRO A 171 11.86 2.02 3.24
N GLY A 172 10.60 2.40 3.37
CA GLY A 172 10.08 3.65 2.88
C GLY A 172 10.71 4.86 3.58
N PRO A 173 10.39 6.08 3.12
CA PRO A 173 11.00 7.33 3.61
C PRO A 173 10.79 7.57 5.12
N PHE A 174 9.71 7.03 5.70
CA PHE A 174 9.38 7.16 7.12
C PHE A 174 9.60 5.87 7.93
N GLY A 175 10.20 4.83 7.34
CA GLY A 175 10.52 3.58 8.04
C GLY A 175 9.50 2.46 7.92
N HIS A 176 8.40 2.68 7.17
CA HIS A 176 7.41 1.67 6.81
C HIS A 176 7.96 0.66 5.81
N TYR A 177 7.46 -0.57 5.86
CA TYR A 177 7.86 -1.67 4.99
C TYR A 177 6.73 -2.08 4.05
N ASP A 178 7.08 -2.75 2.96
CA ASP A 178 6.14 -3.39 2.03
C ASP A 178 5.13 -2.45 1.35
N LEU A 179 5.38 -1.13 1.35
CA LEU A 179 4.60 -0.13 0.58
C LEU A 179 4.77 -0.25 -0.95
N ALA A 180 5.47 -1.30 -1.40
CA ALA A 180 5.51 -1.74 -2.79
C ALA A 180 5.53 -3.28 -2.80
N GLY A 181 4.52 -3.90 -3.41
CA GLY A 181 4.41 -5.35 -3.56
C GLY A 181 3.76 -6.07 -2.36
N ASN A 182 3.99 -7.38 -2.27
CA ASN A 182 3.40 -8.31 -1.30
C ASN A 182 1.87 -8.47 -1.45
N VAL A 183 1.06 -7.49 -1.03
CA VAL A 183 -0.40 -7.50 -1.18
C VAL A 183 -0.92 -6.08 -1.50
N GLU A 184 -2.09 -5.99 -2.12
CA GLU A 184 -2.79 -4.70 -2.25
C GLU A 184 -3.39 -4.27 -0.90
N GLU A 185 -3.34 -2.98 -0.61
CA GLU A 185 -3.77 -2.40 0.67
C GLU A 185 -5.05 -1.59 0.53
N TRP A 186 -6.04 -1.88 1.39
CA TRP A 186 -7.30 -1.13 1.40
C TRP A 186 -7.12 0.26 2.02
N VAL A 187 -7.51 1.28 1.26
CA VAL A 187 -7.65 2.67 1.72
C VAL A 187 -9.13 3.02 1.95
N SER A 188 -9.38 4.10 2.70
CA SER A 188 -10.73 4.56 3.04
C SER A 188 -11.36 5.47 1.99
N THR A 189 -10.57 6.04 1.08
CA THR A 189 -11.04 6.92 0.01
C THR A 189 -11.64 6.15 -1.15
N LYS A 190 -12.57 6.79 -1.85
CA LYS A 190 -13.16 6.23 -3.06
C LYS A 190 -12.21 6.44 -4.22
N TYR A 191 -12.07 5.42 -5.04
CA TYR A 191 -11.33 5.50 -6.29
C TYR A 191 -11.84 6.64 -7.17
N VAL A 192 -10.91 7.50 -7.59
CA VAL A 192 -11.11 8.63 -8.50
C VAL A 192 -9.91 8.73 -9.44
N ILE A 193 -10.12 9.28 -10.63
CA ILE A 193 -9.04 9.54 -11.60
C ILE A 193 -8.62 11.00 -11.45
N TYR A 194 -7.32 11.30 -11.53
CA TYR A 194 -6.84 12.67 -11.46
C TYR A 194 -7.19 13.51 -12.71
N PRO A 195 -7.40 14.83 -12.55
CA PRO A 195 -7.43 15.58 -11.29
C PRO A 195 -8.68 15.26 -10.45
N ALA A 196 -8.48 14.92 -9.18
CA ALA A 196 -9.55 14.60 -8.23
C ALA A 196 -9.83 15.78 -7.28
N PRO A 197 -11.02 15.85 -6.66
CA PRO A 197 -11.21 16.72 -5.50
C PRO A 197 -10.28 16.30 -4.35
N PRO A 198 -9.94 17.21 -3.43
CA PRO A 198 -9.29 16.85 -2.18
C PRO A 198 -10.12 15.83 -1.39
N ASP A 199 -9.43 14.95 -0.66
CA ASP A 199 -10.02 13.95 0.23
C ASP A 199 -10.80 14.57 1.41
#